data_AF-A0A2Z3X3A5-F1
#
_entry.id   AF-A0A2Z3X3A5-F1
#
_cell.length_a   1.000
_cell.length_b   1.000
_cell.length_c   1.000
_cell.angle_alpha   90.00
_cell.angle_beta   90.00
_cell.angle_gamma   90.00
#
_symmetry.space_group_name_H-M   'P 1'
#
loop_
_entity.id
_entity.type
_entity.pdbx_description
1 polymer ?
#
loop_
_entity_poly.entity_id
_entity_poly.type
_entity_poly.pdbx_seq_one_letter_code
_entity_poly.pdbx_strand_id
1 'polypeptide(L)'
;MKIVQAAMAGTLESSDLMVKVSPVESGLDVVIHSEVYKQFGDRITEVVYETLAAFNIEQGQIIIDDKGALDCVIRARIQAALLRGSAREDIAWEKL
;
A
#
# COMPACT_ATOMS: atom_id res chain seq x y z
N MET A 1 -1.50 -12.99 0.31
CA MET A 1 -0.85 -12.72 1.61
C MET A 1 -1.93 -12.29 2.61
N LYS A 2 -1.70 -12.41 3.93
CA LYS A 2 -2.65 -11.92 4.95
C LYS A 2 -1.98 -10.88 5.86
N ILE A 3 -2.67 -9.76 6.09
CA ILE A 3 -2.29 -8.78 7.10
C ILE A 3 -2.74 -9.34 8.46
N VAL A 4 -1.81 -9.51 9.39
CA VAL A 4 -2.07 -10.09 10.72
C VAL A 4 -1.96 -9.06 11.83
N GLN A 5 -1.30 -7.93 11.57
CA GLN A 5 -1.14 -6.84 12.51
C GLN A 5 -1.16 -5.49 11.79
N ALA A 6 -1.47 -4.43 12.54
CA ALA A 6 -1.37 -3.09 12.01
C ALA A 6 0.08 -2.70 11.73
N ALA A 7 0.35 -2.08 10.58
CA ALA A 7 1.67 -1.62 10.19
C ALA A 7 1.59 -0.36 9.35
N MET A 8 2.70 0.37 9.25
CA MET A 8 2.79 1.58 8.44
C MET A 8 4.11 1.70 7.70
N ALA A 9 4.12 2.49 6.62
CA ALA A 9 5.30 2.77 5.82
C ALA A 9 5.28 4.15 5.17
N GLY A 10 6.44 4.80 5.14
CA GLY A 10 6.65 6.07 4.46
C GLY A 10 6.52 7.28 5.37
N THR A 11 6.36 8.44 4.76
CA THR A 11 6.35 9.75 5.43
C THR A 11 5.28 10.65 4.79
N LEU A 12 4.94 11.75 5.45
CA LEU A 12 4.04 12.79 4.91
C LEU A 12 4.82 13.94 4.26
N GLU A 13 6.01 13.64 3.74
CA GLU A 13 6.87 14.58 3.03
C GLU A 13 6.54 14.63 1.54
N SER A 14 6.92 15.72 0.88
CA SER A 14 6.71 15.87 -0.57
C SER A 14 7.33 14.73 -1.36
N SER A 15 6.62 14.25 -2.39
CA SER A 15 7.03 13.13 -3.25
C SER A 15 7.13 11.77 -2.54
N ASP A 16 6.61 11.64 -1.32
CA ASP A 16 6.42 10.38 -0.61
C ASP A 16 4.93 10.19 -0.23
N LEU A 17 4.63 9.05 0.35
CA LEU A 17 3.29 8.71 0.83
C LEU A 17 3.37 7.93 2.15
N MET A 18 2.38 8.13 3.00
CA MET A 18 2.17 7.31 4.18
C MET A 18 1.13 6.22 3.87
N VAL A 19 1.52 4.97 4.04
CA VAL A 19 0.64 3.80 3.90
C VAL A 19 0.41 3.19 5.27
N LYS A 20 -0.84 2.98 5.63
CA LYS A 20 -1.25 2.26 6.84
C LYS A 20 -2.05 1.03 6.44
N VAL A 21 -1.70 -0.11 7.02
CA VAL A 21 -2.40 -1.38 6.79
C VAL A 21 -2.88 -1.93 8.13
N SER A 22 -4.10 -2.46 8.16
CA SER A 22 -4.70 -3.06 9.34
C SER A 22 -5.46 -4.34 8.98
N PRO A 23 -5.46 -5.37 9.84
CA PRO A 23 -6.25 -6.57 9.64
C PRO A 23 -7.75 -6.25 9.79
N VAL A 24 -8.58 -6.86 8.96
CA VAL A 24 -10.05 -6.82 9.04
C VAL A 24 -10.61 -8.24 8.87
N GLU A 25 -11.83 -8.49 9.36
CA GLU A 25 -12.43 -9.83 9.33
C GLU A 25 -12.80 -10.29 7.92
N SER A 26 -13.22 -9.36 7.05
CA SER A 26 -13.61 -9.66 5.68
C SER A 26 -13.54 -8.40 4.81
N GLY A 27 -13.27 -8.61 3.52
CA GLY A 27 -13.25 -7.56 2.51
C GLY A 27 -11.95 -6.76 2.48
N LEU A 28 -11.81 -6.01 1.39
CA LEU A 28 -10.70 -5.12 1.12
C LEU A 28 -11.22 -3.68 1.09
N ASP A 29 -10.81 -2.88 2.06
CA ASP A 29 -11.14 -1.46 2.14
C ASP A 29 -9.89 -0.64 1.79
N VAL A 30 -9.96 0.14 0.72
CA VAL A 30 -8.84 0.96 0.24
C VAL A 30 -9.28 2.41 0.17
N VAL A 31 -8.62 3.26 0.94
CA VAL A 31 -8.88 4.70 1.01
C VAL A 31 -7.63 5.43 0.55
N ILE A 32 -7.75 6.22 -0.52
CA ILE A 32 -6.65 6.99 -1.11
C ILE A 32 -6.94 8.49 -0.97
N HIS A 33 -6.09 9.19 -0.24
CA HIS A 33 -6.03 10.64 -0.21
C HIS A 33 -4.77 11.10 -0.93
N SER A 34 -4.91 11.89 -2.00
CA SER A 34 -3.76 12.43 -2.74
C SER A 34 -3.97 13.90 -3.06
N GLU A 35 -2.93 14.71 -2.90
CA GLU A 35 -2.94 16.12 -3.31
C GLU A 35 -3.05 16.29 -4.83
N VAL A 36 -2.58 15.29 -5.58
CA VAL A 36 -2.58 15.30 -7.04
C VAL A 36 -3.66 14.40 -7.64
N TYR A 37 -4.61 13.94 -6.81
CA TYR A 37 -5.66 12.99 -7.21
C TYR A 37 -6.47 13.47 -8.43
N LYS A 38 -6.74 14.77 -8.52
CA LYS A 38 -7.52 15.33 -9.67
C LYS A 38 -6.83 15.12 -11.02
N GLN A 39 -5.51 14.99 -11.05
CA GLN A 39 -4.72 14.84 -12.28
C GLN A 39 -4.30 13.38 -12.51
N PHE A 40 -3.96 12.66 -11.43
CA PHE A 40 -3.35 11.33 -11.52
C PHE A 40 -4.12 10.24 -10.75
N GLY A 41 -5.33 10.52 -10.25
CA GLY A 41 -6.10 9.63 -9.38
C GLY A 41 -6.32 8.24 -9.97
N ASP A 42 -6.65 8.15 -11.26
CA ASP A 42 -6.85 6.87 -11.95
C ASP A 42 -5.56 6.03 -11.96
N ARG A 43 -4.42 6.67 -12.27
CA ARG A 43 -3.13 6.00 -12.32
C ARG A 43 -2.64 5.57 -10.93
N ILE A 44 -2.80 6.44 -9.93
CA ILE A 44 -2.47 6.12 -8.53
C ILE A 44 -3.30 4.90 -8.09
N THR A 45 -4.61 4.93 -8.35
CA THR A 45 -5.52 3.85 -7.99
C THR A 45 -5.12 2.53 -8.67
N GLU A 46 -4.84 2.57 -9.97
CA GLU A 46 -4.34 1.41 -10.72
C GLU A 46 -3.07 0.82 -10.10
N VAL A 47 -2.06 1.66 -9.83
CA VAL A 47 -0.79 1.22 -9.24
C VAL A 47 -0.99 0.62 -7.85
N VAL A 48 -1.89 1.19 -7.04
CA VAL A 48 -2.24 0.65 -5.72
C VAL A 48 -2.84 -0.75 -5.86
N TYR A 49 -3.88 -0.92 -6.69
CA TYR A 49 -4.55 -2.21 -6.85
C TYR A 49 -3.67 -3.25 -7.52
N GLU A 50 -2.84 -2.89 -8.50
CA GLU A 50 -1.84 -3.79 -9.08
C GLU A 50 -0.86 -4.30 -8.01
N THR A 51 -0.42 -3.41 -7.11
CA THR A 51 0.51 -3.80 -6.03
C THR A 51 -0.16 -4.72 -5.03
N LEU A 52 -1.40 -4.43 -4.62
CA LEU A 52 -2.17 -5.30 -3.72
C LEU A 52 -2.44 -6.67 -4.34
N ALA A 53 -2.78 -6.70 -5.63
CA ALA A 53 -3.02 -7.93 -6.39
C ALA A 53 -1.76 -8.79 -6.52
N ALA A 54 -0.59 -8.19 -6.79
CA ALA A 54 0.69 -8.89 -6.84
C ALA A 54 1.06 -9.60 -5.53
N PHE A 55 0.55 -9.11 -4.40
CA PHE A 55 0.72 -9.72 -3.08
C PHE A 55 -0.44 -10.65 -2.69
N ASN A 56 -1.43 -10.83 -3.56
CA ASN A 56 -2.66 -11.57 -3.31
C ASN A 56 -3.34 -11.09 -2.01
N ILE A 57 -3.48 -9.78 -1.83
CA ILE A 57 -4.19 -9.20 -0.69
C ILE A 57 -5.68 -9.19 -1.01
N GLU A 58 -6.44 -10.02 -0.29
CA GLU A 58 -7.91 -10.12 -0.43
C GLU A 58 -8.65 -9.49 0.75
N GLN A 59 -7.96 -9.30 1.87
CA GLN A 59 -8.54 -8.82 3.13
C GLN A 59 -7.60 -7.82 3.80
N GLY A 60 -8.13 -6.66 4.17
CA GLY A 60 -7.37 -5.61 4.86
C GLY A 60 -8.04 -4.25 4.75
N GLN A 61 -7.72 -3.36 5.69
CA GLN A 61 -7.90 -1.93 5.50
C GLN A 61 -6.56 -1.29 5.11
N ILE A 62 -6.55 -0.55 4.02
CA ILE A 62 -5.38 0.14 3.47
C ILE A 62 -5.73 1.62 3.34
N ILE A 63 -5.02 2.46 4.09
CA ILE A 63 -5.17 3.91 4.05
C ILE A 63 -3.89 4.49 3.48
N ILE A 64 -4.01 5.30 2.42
CA ILE A 64 -2.91 5.92 1.71
C ILE A 64 -3.07 7.43 1.76
N ASP A 65 -2.09 8.12 2.34
CA ASP A 65 -1.97 9.57 2.36
C ASP A 65 -0.78 9.98 1.47
N ASP A 66 -1.05 10.40 0.24
CA ASP A 66 -0.07 10.68 -0.82
C ASP A 66 0.21 12.18 -1.03
N LYS A 67 1.50 12.53 -1.12
CA LYS A 67 2.01 13.88 -1.36
C LYS A 67 2.68 14.02 -2.74
N GLY A 68 2.11 13.36 -3.76
CA GLY A 68 2.60 13.40 -5.13
C GLY A 68 3.75 12.44 -5.39
N ALA A 69 3.69 11.25 -4.79
CA ALA A 69 4.70 10.22 -4.98
C ALA A 69 4.64 9.61 -6.39
N LEU A 70 5.80 9.19 -6.90
CA LEU A 70 5.90 8.46 -8.16
C LEU A 70 5.41 7.01 -8.00
N ASP A 71 4.97 6.39 -9.10
CA ASP A 71 4.52 4.98 -9.14
C ASP A 71 5.47 4.01 -8.40
N CYS A 72 6.79 4.16 -8.58
CA CYS A 72 7.76 3.29 -7.92
C CYS A 72 7.80 3.48 -6.40
N VAL A 73 7.59 4.71 -5.92
CA VAL A 73 7.53 5.03 -4.49
C VAL A 73 6.23 4.49 -3.89
N ILE A 74 5.11 4.65 -4.60
CA ILE A 74 3.80 4.10 -4.23
C ILE A 74 3.92 2.58 -4.02
N ARG A 75 4.45 1.87 -5.02
CA ARG A 75 4.71 0.41 -4.93
C ARG A 75 5.58 0.09 -3.72
N ALA A 76 6.73 0.73 -3.61
CA ALA A 76 7.69 0.44 -2.55
C ALA A 76 7.12 0.65 -1.13
N ARG A 77 6.33 1.72 -0.91
CA ARG A 77 5.71 1.98 0.41
C ARG A 77 4.60 0.98 0.73
N ILE A 78 3.76 0.64 -0.24
CA ILE A 78 2.73 -0.39 -0.04
C ILE A 78 3.37 -1.72 0.28
N GLN A 79 4.36 -2.15 -0.51
CA GLN A 79 5.11 -3.37 -0.27
C GLN A 79 5.72 -3.40 1.14
N ALA A 80 6.39 -2.32 1.55
CA ALA A 80 6.98 -2.23 2.88
C ALA A 80 5.93 -2.30 4.01
N ALA A 81 4.76 -1.67 3.84
CA ALA A 81 3.68 -1.73 4.83
C ALA A 81 3.09 -3.15 4.91
N LEU A 82 2.82 -3.78 3.77
CA LEU A 82 2.31 -5.15 3.69
C LEU A 82 3.27 -6.14 4.33
N LEU A 83 4.56 -6.08 3.98
CA LEU A 83 5.58 -6.96 4.55
C LEU A 83 5.74 -6.79 6.06
N ARG A 84 5.57 -5.57 6.60
CA ARG A 84 5.55 -5.35 8.06
C ARG A 84 4.25 -5.81 8.73
N GLY A 85 3.14 -5.76 8.00
CA GLY A 85 1.82 -6.18 8.48
C GLY A 85 1.57 -7.69 8.35
N SER A 86 2.28 -8.37 7.46
CA SER A 86 2.36 -9.82 7.35
C SER A 86 3.55 -10.29 8.18
N ALA A 87 3.38 -11.08 9.23
CA ALA A 87 4.47 -11.63 10.02
C ALA A 87 5.27 -12.73 9.26
N ARG A 88 5.66 -12.45 8.01
CA ARG A 88 6.39 -13.31 7.08
C ARG A 88 7.88 -13.06 7.26
N GLU A 89 8.62 -14.10 7.60
CA GLU A 89 10.09 -14.07 7.69
C GLU A 89 10.75 -14.58 6.40
N ASP A 90 10.01 -15.30 5.55
CA ASP A 90 10.47 -15.98 4.33
C ASP A 90 10.13 -15.20 3.05
N ILE A 91 10.72 -14.02 2.88
CA ILE A 91 10.45 -13.15 1.71
C ILE A 91 11.41 -13.47 0.56
N ALA A 92 10.87 -13.95 -0.57
CA ALA A 92 11.63 -14.16 -1.80
C ALA A 92 11.76 -12.85 -2.60
N TRP A 93 12.71 -11.99 -2.22
CA TRP A 93 12.91 -10.65 -2.78
C TRP A 93 13.11 -10.61 -4.31
N GLU A 94 13.66 -11.66 -4.91
CA GLU A 94 13.88 -11.76 -6.36
C GLU A 94 12.58 -11.89 -7.18
N LYS A 95 11.46 -12.23 -6.53
CA LYS A 95 10.16 -12.47 -7.17
C LYS A 95 9.17 -11.31 -6.98
N LEU A 96 9.60 -10.25 -6.31
CA LEU A 96 8.85 -9.02 -6.04
C LEU A 96 9.17 -7.94 -7.06
#